data_AF-A0A946YNN8-F1
#
_entry.id   AF-A0A946YNN8-F1
#
_cell.length_a   1.000
_cell.length_b   1.000
_cell.length_c   1.000
_cell.angle_alpha   90.00
_cell.angle_beta   90.00
_cell.angle_gamma   90.00
#
_symmetry.space_group_name_H-M   'P 1'
#
loop_
_entity.id
_entity.type
_entity.pdbx_description
1 polymer ?
#
loop_
_entity_poly.entity_id
_entity_poly.type
_entity_poly.pdbx_seq_one_letter_code
_entity_poly.pdbx_strand_id
1 'polypeptide(L)'
;IHDLDPVDYHNPDGEWYLGSAPVSAIFSKGGDLLIATDGSQLFFFDVVTHLLIEKYDIGGNAGEVVKKVRLSRDGDLLMIFMENDLDSANGKIYWMPMPDISGTPLSL
;
A
#
# COMPACT_ATOMS: atom_id res chain seq x y z
N ILE A 1 -5.76 -7.46 5.15
CA ILE A 1 -5.66 -6.35 6.14
C ILE A 1 -7.08 -6.07 6.59
N HIS A 2 -7.38 -6.22 7.88
CA HIS A 2 -8.74 -5.99 8.39
C HIS A 2 -8.99 -4.50 8.61
N ASP A 3 -10.15 -4.05 8.16
CA ASP A 3 -10.73 -2.77 8.54
C ASP A 3 -11.56 -3.01 9.80
N LEU A 4 -11.16 -2.38 10.90
CA LEU A 4 -11.69 -2.69 12.22
C LEU A 4 -12.46 -1.50 12.77
N ASP A 5 -13.67 -1.78 13.24
CA ASP A 5 -14.45 -0.79 13.97
C ASP A 5 -13.67 -0.37 15.23
N PRO A 6 -13.37 0.94 15.41
CA PRO A 6 -12.64 1.43 16.57
C PRO A 6 -13.39 1.25 17.90
N VAL A 7 -14.71 1.00 17.88
CA VAL A 7 -15.52 0.74 19.07
C VAL A 7 -15.88 -0.73 19.26
N ASP A 8 -15.70 -1.58 18.24
CA ASP A 8 -15.90 -3.03 18.34
C ASP A 8 -14.87 -3.82 17.50
N TYR A 9 -13.74 -4.16 18.11
CA TYR A 9 -12.64 -4.90 17.48
C TYR A 9 -13.06 -6.27 16.88
N HIS A 10 -14.19 -6.84 17.32
CA HIS A 10 -14.68 -8.13 16.82
C HIS A 10 -15.64 -8.00 15.63
N ASN A 11 -15.96 -6.77 15.22
CA ASN A 11 -16.79 -6.47 14.06
C ASN A 11 -15.95 -5.81 12.95
N PRO A 12 -15.34 -6.60 12.04
CA PRO A 12 -14.61 -6.02 10.92
C PRO A 12 -15.58 -5.44 9.89
N ASP A 13 -15.37 -4.19 9.51
CA ASP A 13 -16.14 -3.50 8.45
C ASP A 13 -15.79 -4.04 7.06
N GLY A 14 -14.59 -4.64 6.91
CA GLY A 14 -14.14 -5.27 5.69
C GLY A 14 -12.71 -5.81 5.76
N GLU A 15 -12.22 -6.31 4.63
CA GLU A 15 -10.84 -6.77 4.50
C GLU A 15 -10.27 -6.46 3.12
N TRP A 16 -9.04 -5.91 3.09
CA TRP A 16 -8.23 -5.79 1.88
C TRP A 16 -7.33 -7.02 1.71
N TYR A 17 -7.55 -7.79 0.64
CA TYR A 17 -6.87 -9.06 0.41
C TYR A 17 -5.71 -8.93 -0.59
N LEU A 18 -4.47 -9.18 -0.13
CA LEU A 18 -3.25 -9.10 -0.94
C LEU A 18 -2.83 -10.46 -1.55
N GLY A 19 -3.42 -11.58 -1.08
CA GLY A 19 -2.99 -12.93 -1.44
C GLY A 19 -1.81 -13.48 -0.62
N SER A 20 -1.12 -12.60 0.11
CA SER A 20 0.09 -12.86 0.88
C SER A 20 0.12 -11.95 2.13
N ALA A 21 1.11 -12.15 3.01
CA ALA A 21 1.21 -11.37 4.23
C ALA A 21 1.53 -9.89 3.92
N PRO A 22 0.75 -8.93 4.45
CA PRO A 22 1.02 -7.52 4.23
C PRO A 22 2.31 -7.09 4.93
N VAL A 23 3.13 -6.32 4.23
CA VAL A 23 4.39 -5.76 4.74
C VAL A 23 4.22 -4.30 5.14
N SER A 24 3.52 -3.52 4.32
CA SER A 24 3.27 -2.11 4.59
C SER A 24 1.98 -1.65 3.94
N ALA A 25 1.32 -0.67 4.55
CA ALA A 25 0.18 0.02 3.96
C ALA A 25 0.14 1.49 4.40
N ILE A 26 -0.50 2.32 3.58
CA ILE A 26 -0.75 3.74 3.84
C ILE A 26 -2.01 4.18 3.07
N PHE A 27 -2.81 5.07 3.66
CA PHE A 27 -3.90 5.70 2.93
C PHE A 27 -3.40 6.80 1.99
N SER A 28 -4.09 7.02 0.87
CA SER A 28 -3.92 8.22 0.06
C SER A 28 -4.19 9.48 0.89
N LYS A 29 -3.72 10.63 0.40
CA LYS A 29 -4.00 11.93 1.04
C LYS A 29 -5.51 12.21 1.13
N GLY A 30 -6.29 11.76 0.16
CA GLY A 30 -7.75 11.88 0.16
C GLY A 30 -8.46 10.88 1.07
N GLY A 31 -7.77 9.82 1.52
CA GLY A 31 -8.35 8.74 2.31
C GLY A 31 -9.26 7.80 1.51
N ASP A 32 -9.34 7.97 0.19
CA ASP A 32 -10.17 7.18 -0.73
C ASP A 32 -9.50 5.88 -1.18
N LEU A 33 -8.17 5.79 -1.07
CA LEU A 33 -7.39 4.61 -1.42
C LEU A 33 -6.57 4.08 -0.24
N LEU A 34 -6.52 2.76 -0.11
CA LEU A 34 -5.47 2.07 0.65
C LEU A 34 -4.40 1.58 -0.32
N ILE A 35 -3.17 2.07 -0.14
CA ILE A 35 -1.98 1.64 -0.88
C ILE A 35 -1.23 0.66 0.00
N ALA A 36 -1.11 -0.59 -0.43
CA ALA A 36 -0.48 -1.65 0.35
C ALA A 36 0.59 -2.40 -0.46
N THR A 37 1.43 -3.15 0.24
CA THR A 37 2.42 -4.04 -0.37
C THR A 37 2.60 -5.29 0.47
N ASP A 38 2.86 -6.40 -0.20
CA ASP A 38 3.30 -7.67 0.39
C ASP A 38 4.81 -7.88 0.29
N GLY A 39 5.55 -6.89 -0.20
CA GLY A 39 6.97 -6.95 -0.48
C GLY A 39 7.34 -7.23 -1.93
N SER A 40 6.42 -7.74 -2.75
CA SER A 40 6.66 -8.02 -4.17
C SER A 40 5.79 -7.16 -5.09
N GLN A 41 4.60 -6.79 -4.64
CA GLN A 41 3.63 -6.02 -5.42
C GLN A 41 3.17 -4.79 -4.64
N LEU A 42 2.74 -3.76 -5.37
CA LEU A 42 1.89 -2.68 -4.84
C LEU A 42 0.44 -2.99 -5.18
N PHE A 43 -0.44 -2.69 -4.24
CA PHE A 43 -1.88 -2.86 -4.35
C PHE A 43 -2.56 -1.54 -4.03
N PHE A 44 -3.54 -1.16 -4.84
CA PHE A 44 -4.37 0.02 -4.66
C PHE A 44 -5.80 -0.44 -4.49
N PHE A 45 -6.33 -0.29 -3.29
CA PHE A 45 -7.71 -0.67 -2.97
C PHE A 45 -8.58 0.56 -2.77
N ASP A 46 -9.83 0.43 -3.15
CA ASP A 46 -10.89 1.34 -2.72
C ASP A 46 -11.15 1.15 -1.22
N VAL A 47 -11.24 2.24 -0.46
CA VAL A 47 -11.42 2.18 0.99
C VAL A 47 -12.86 1.81 1.39
N VAL A 48 -13.85 2.23 0.61
CA VAL A 48 -15.28 2.03 0.94
C VAL A 48 -15.74 0.61 0.63
N THR A 49 -15.26 0.05 -0.47
CA THR A 49 -15.70 -1.26 -0.98
C THR A 49 -14.69 -2.38 -0.70
N HIS A 50 -13.50 -2.03 -0.22
CA HIS A 50 -12.36 -2.92 0.00
C HIS A 50 -11.86 -3.65 -1.26
N LEU A 51 -12.36 -3.28 -2.44
CA LEU A 51 -12.03 -3.93 -3.70
C LEU A 51 -10.69 -3.44 -4.25
N LEU A 52 -9.93 -4.37 -4.85
CA LEU A 52 -8.72 -4.05 -5.57
C LEU A 52 -9.07 -3.27 -6.84
N ILE A 53 -8.48 -2.08 -6.99
CA ILE A 53 -8.59 -1.27 -8.20
C ILE A 53 -7.47 -1.63 -9.15
N GLU A 54 -6.22 -1.61 -8.65
CA GLU A 54 -5.04 -1.80 -9.48
C GLU A 54 -3.90 -2.45 -8.68
N LYS A 55 -3.03 -3.17 -9.38
CA LYS A 55 -1.80 -3.72 -8.79
C LYS A 55 -0.61 -3.60 -9.72
N TYR A 56 0.57 -3.39 -9.14
CA TYR A 56 1.82 -3.28 -9.89
C TYR A 56 2.86 -4.23 -9.33
N ASP A 57 3.49 -5.00 -10.22
CA ASP A 57 4.67 -5.77 -9.87
C ASP A 57 5.85 -4.82 -9.66
N ILE A 58 6.45 -4.88 -8.47
CA ILE A 58 7.68 -4.13 -8.19
C ILE A 58 8.83 -5.01 -8.67
N GLY A 59 9.28 -4.74 -9.90
CA GLY A 59 10.46 -5.38 -10.45
C GLY A 59 11.68 -5.13 -9.55
N GLY A 60 12.47 -6.16 -9.31
CA GLY A 60 13.68 -6.11 -8.50
C GLY A 60 14.60 -7.28 -8.85
N ASN A 61 15.88 -7.15 -8.50
CA ASN A 61 16.79 -8.29 -8.56
C ASN A 61 16.38 -9.33 -7.51
N ALA A 62 16.87 -10.57 -7.67
CA ALA A 62 16.67 -11.59 -6.65
C ALA A 62 17.15 -11.08 -5.27
N GLY A 63 16.29 -11.20 -4.26
CA GLY A 63 16.53 -10.73 -2.90
C GLY A 63 16.03 -9.32 -2.59
N GLU A 64 15.64 -8.52 -3.59
CA GLU A 64 15.05 -7.19 -3.37
C GLU A 64 13.56 -7.28 -3.04
N VAL A 65 13.15 -6.66 -1.94
CA VAL A 65 11.75 -6.63 -1.47
C VAL A 65 11.36 -5.24 -1.00
N VAL A 66 10.10 -4.87 -1.20
CA VAL A 66 9.53 -3.64 -0.63
C VAL A 66 9.32 -3.85 0.87
N LYS A 67 9.93 -3.02 1.72
CA LYS A 67 9.67 -3.03 3.16
C LYS A 67 8.70 -1.95 3.60
N LYS A 68 8.57 -0.87 2.81
CA LYS A 68 7.74 0.26 3.18
C LYS A 68 7.25 1.04 1.98
N VAL A 69 6.01 1.51 2.08
CA VAL A 69 5.43 2.51 1.19
C VAL A 69 5.05 3.75 1.98
N ARG A 70 5.33 4.94 1.44
CA ARG A 70 4.95 6.23 2.03
C ARG A 70 4.55 7.22 0.94
N LEU A 71 3.82 8.26 1.33
CA LEU A 71 3.50 9.38 0.46
C LEU A 71 4.32 10.61 0.84
N SER A 72 4.63 11.44 -0.16
CA SER A 72 5.06 12.81 0.08
C SER A 72 3.97 13.58 0.83
N ARG A 73 4.36 14.68 1.48
CA ARG A 73 3.45 15.49 2.30
C ARG A 73 2.27 16.04 1.48
N ASP A 74 2.49 16.36 0.21
CA ASP A 74 1.45 16.83 -0.71
C ASP A 74 0.62 15.69 -1.31
N GLY A 75 1.02 14.43 -1.14
CA GLY A 75 0.33 13.25 -1.68
C GLY A 75 0.68 12.93 -3.13
N ASP A 76 1.51 13.75 -3.79
CA ASP A 76 1.75 13.65 -5.23
C ASP A 76 2.82 12.61 -5.60
N LEU A 77 3.63 12.17 -4.62
CA LEU A 77 4.65 11.14 -4.82
C LEU A 77 4.41 9.94 -3.92
N LEU A 78 4.48 8.76 -4.51
CA LEU A 78 4.62 7.48 -3.83
C LEU A 78 6.10 7.15 -3.67
N MET A 79 6.53 6.96 -2.43
CA MET A 79 7.88 6.57 -2.04
C MET A 79 7.91 5.10 -1.65
N ILE A 80 8.87 4.36 -2.23
CA ILE A 80 9.00 2.91 -2.09
C ILE A 80 10.39 2.62 -1.52
N PHE A 81 10.41 2.03 -0.33
CA PHE A 81 11.64 1.69 0.38
C PHE A 81 11.89 0.20 0.20
N MET A 82 12.96 -0.11 -0.52
CA MET A 82 13.41 -1.46 -0.82
C MET A 82 14.54 -1.86 0.11
N GLU A 83 14.52 -3.09 0.56
CA GLU A 83 15.65 -3.77 1.19
C GLU A 83 16.11 -4.90 0.27
N ASN A 84 17.38 -5.28 0.39
CA ASN A 84 17.87 -6.51 -0.21
C ASN A 84 18.20 -7.51 0.91
N ASP A 85 17.44 -8.59 1.00
CA ASP A 85 17.63 -9.61 2.05
C ASP A 85 18.96 -10.38 1.85
N LEU A 86 19.59 -10.30 0.67
CA LEU A 86 20.93 -10.84 0.40
C LEU A 86 22.06 -9.84 0.71
N ASP A 87 21.74 -8.55 0.85
CA ASP A 87 22.69 -7.48 1.14
C ASP A 87 21.98 -6.28 1.82
N SER A 88 21.74 -6.41 3.13
CA SER A 88 20.97 -5.43 3.91
C SER A 88 21.63 -4.06 4.01
N ALA A 89 22.89 -3.91 3.59
CA ALA A 89 23.57 -2.61 3.51
C ALA A 89 23.18 -1.80 2.26
N ASN A 90 22.55 -2.43 1.27
CA ASN A 90 22.23 -1.86 -0.04
C ASN A 90 20.72 -1.64 -0.26
N GLY A 91 20.06 -1.01 0.72
CA GLY A 91 18.68 -0.54 0.58
C GLY A 91 18.55 0.55 -0.49
N LYS A 92 17.42 0.58 -1.20
CA LYS A 92 17.12 1.59 -2.23
C LYS A 92 15.84 2.34 -1.89
N ILE A 93 15.77 3.59 -2.30
CA ILE A 93 14.54 4.38 -2.24
C ILE A 93 14.18 4.77 -3.67
N TYR A 94 12.98 4.39 -4.10
CA TYR A 94 12.38 4.85 -5.33
C TYR A 94 11.25 5.82 -5.01
N TRP A 95 10.95 6.70 -5.95
CA TRP A 95 9.75 7.51 -5.92
C TRP A 95 9.15 7.61 -7.31
N MET A 96 7.83 7.71 -7.37
CA MET A 96 7.08 7.92 -8.59
C MET A 96 5.90 8.86 -8.31
N PRO A 97 5.38 9.56 -9.34
CA PRO A 97 4.10 10.24 -9.23
C PRO A 97 3.02 9.27 -8.76
N MET A 98 2.10 9.74 -7.92
CA MET A 98 0.89 9.00 -7.60
C MET A 98 0.16 8.67 -8.93
N PRO A 99 -0.17 7.39 -9.20
CA PRO A 99 -0.93 7.03 -10.38
C PRO A 99 -2.26 7.79 -10.44
N ASP A 100 -2.76 8.05 -11.64
CA ASP A 100 -4.08 8.66 -11.86
C ASP A 100 -5.19 7.65 -11.58
N ILE A 101 -5.36 7.32 -10.31
CA ILE A 101 -6.30 6.36 -9.75
C ILE A 101 -6.98 7.05 -8.58
N SER A 102 -8.29 6.85 -8.45
CA SER A 102 -9.09 7.35 -7.33
C SER A 102 -10.02 6.27 -6.82
N GLY A 103 -10.30 6.33 -5.53
CA GLY A 103 -11.32 5.50 -4.89
C GLY A 103 -12.61 6.28 -4.71
N THR A 104 -13.55 5.65 -4.04
CA THR A 104 -14.81 6.27 -3.64
C THR A 104 -14.51 7.36 -2.59
N PRO A 105 -14.86 8.64 -2.82
CA PRO A 105 -14.64 9.68 -1.83
C PRO A 105 -15.41 9.39 -0.55
N LEU A 106 -14.77 9.59 0.60
CA LEU A 106 -15.45 9.53 1.89
C LEU A 106 -16.44 10.69 1.98
N SER A 107 -17.73 10.39 2.00
CA SER A 107 -18.74 11.40 2.31
C SER A 107 -18.63 11.78 3.78
N LEU A 108 -18.39 13.06 4.05
CA LEU A 108 -18.49 13.67 5.38
C LEU A 108 -19.94 13.72 5.87
#